data_AF-A0A959M5E0-F1
#
_entry.id   AF-A0A959M5E0-F1
#
_cell.length_a   1.000
_cell.length_b   1.000
_cell.length_c   1.000
_cell.angle_alpha   90.00
_cell.angle_beta   90.00
_cell.angle_gamma   90.00
#
_symmetry.space_group_name_H-M   'P 1'
#
loop_
_entity.id
_entity.type
_entity.pdbx_description
1 polymer ?
#
loop_
_entity_poly.entity_id
_entity_poly.type
_entity_poly.pdbx_seq_one_letter_code
_entity_poly.pdbx_strand_id
1 'polypeptide(L)' 'MPRKKGSKSSSKTKKIGGITFSKVSCHKKKTDASKAAKNLRAKGYTARVIGGCVFKGRKSKTKKRK' A
#
# COMPACT_ATOMS: atom_id res chain seq x y z
N MET A 1 27.40 17.03 -21.40
CA MET A 1 26.20 17.22 -20.54
C MET A 1 25.99 15.97 -19.67
N PRO A 2 26.42 15.94 -18.40
CA PRO A 2 26.13 14.81 -17.54
C PRO A 2 24.61 14.74 -17.29
N ARG A 3 23.98 13.65 -17.75
CA ARG A 3 22.57 13.34 -17.44
C ARG A 3 22.44 13.29 -15.91
N LYS A 4 21.63 14.19 -15.34
CA LYS A 4 21.18 14.12 -13.94
C LYS A 4 20.76 12.68 -13.64
N LYS A 5 21.35 12.05 -12.62
CA LYS A 5 20.93 10.75 -12.07
C LYS A 5 19.42 10.80 -11.89
N GLY A 6 18.70 10.16 -12.82
CA GLY A 6 17.25 10.08 -12.78
C GLY A 6 16.87 9.54 -11.41
N SER A 7 16.13 10.36 -10.66
CA SER A 7 15.60 10.03 -9.37
C SER A 7 15.08 8.60 -9.42
N LYS A 8 15.73 7.68 -8.70
CA LYS A 8 15.18 6.34 -8.42
C LYS A 8 13.91 6.59 -7.62
N SER A 9 12.80 6.84 -8.30
CA SER A 9 11.47 6.95 -7.72
C SER A 9 11.12 5.54 -7.26
N SER A 10 11.60 5.19 -6.08
CA SER A 10 11.53 3.86 -5.49
C SER A 10 10.06 3.52 -5.25
N SER A 11 9.44 2.90 -6.25
CA SER A 11 8.20 2.11 -6.23
C SER A 11 7.27 2.41 -5.05
N LYS A 12 6.75 3.65 -5.02
CA LYS A 12 5.65 4.05 -4.13
C LYS A 12 4.39 3.23 -4.40
N THR A 13 4.31 2.59 -5.57
CA THR A 13 3.18 1.76 -6.00
C THR A 13 3.66 0.37 -6.41
N LYS A 14 2.97 -0.67 -5.94
CA LYS A 14 3.17 -2.07 -6.31
C LYS A 14 1.88 -2.62 -6.90
N LYS A 15 1.95 -3.25 -8.07
CA LYS A 15 0.82 -4.01 -8.62
C LYS A 15 0.86 -5.44 -8.08
N ILE A 16 -0.24 -5.91 -7.51
CA ILE A 16 -0.36 -7.26 -6.96
C ILE A 16 -1.70 -7.84 -7.44
N GLY A 17 -1.65 -8.91 -8.23
CA GLY A 17 -2.85 -9.53 -8.80
C GLY A 17 -3.69 -8.57 -9.65
N GLY A 18 -3.04 -7.73 -10.46
CA GLY A 18 -3.70 -6.72 -11.31
C GLY A 18 -4.14 -5.44 -10.57
N ILE A 19 -4.07 -5.39 -9.23
CA ILE A 19 -4.48 -4.23 -8.44
C ILE A 19 -3.25 -3.41 -8.05
N THR A 20 -3.29 -2.09 -8.27
CA THR A 20 -2.25 -1.17 -7.80
C THR A 20 -2.44 -0.85 -6.32
N PHE A 21 -1.38 -1.03 -5.55
CA PHE A 21 -1.29 -0.66 -4.13
C PHE A 21 -0.22 0.39 -3.93
N SER A 22 -0.55 1.48 -3.25
CA SER A 22 0.37 2.53 -2.86
C SER A 22 0.92 2.27 -1.46
N LYS A 23 2.24 2.36 -1.30
CA LYS A 23 2.94 2.32 -0.02
C LYS A 23 2.46 3.48 0.85
N VAL A 24 1.98 3.18 2.05
CA VAL A 24 1.50 4.15 3.03
C VAL A 24 2.57 4.42 4.07
N SER A 25 3.01 3.37 4.75
CA SER A 25 3.96 3.46 5.86
C SER A 25 4.83 2.22 5.93
N CYS A 26 6.00 2.32 6.54
CA CYS A 26 6.79 1.17 6.98
C CYS A 26 6.95 1.22 8.48
N HIS A 27 6.84 0.05 9.10
CA HIS A 27 7.02 -0.09 10.53
C HIS A 27 8.20 -1.03 10.78
N LYS A 28 8.99 -0.73 11.82
CA LYS A 28 10.09 -1.60 12.26
C LYS A 28 9.55 -2.94 12.78
N LYS A 29 8.38 -2.93 13.44
CA LYS A 29 7.70 -4.13 13.93
C LYS A 29 6.59 -4.56 12.97
N LYS A 30 6.53 -5.87 12.68
CA LYS A 30 5.50 -6.48 11.82
C LYS A 30 4.09 -6.34 12.41
N THR A 31 3.97 -6.33 13.73
CA THR A 31 2.71 -6.17 14.46
C THR A 31 2.06 -4.81 14.19
N ASP A 32 2.85 -3.73 14.24
CA ASP A 32 2.38 -2.37 13.96
C ASP A 32 1.92 -2.20 12.51
N ALA A 33 2.69 -2.74 11.55
CA ALA A 33 2.27 -2.77 10.15
C ALA A 33 0.96 -3.54 9.96
N SER A 34 0.79 -4.65 10.69
CA SER A 34 -0.43 -5.46 10.64
C SER A 34 -1.63 -4.72 11.23
N LYS A 35 -1.45 -4.01 12.34
CA LYS A 35 -2.48 -3.15 12.97
C LYS A 35 -2.89 -2.01 12.03
N ALA A 36 -1.92 -1.33 11.42
CA ALA A 36 -2.17 -0.28 10.44
C ALA A 36 -2.90 -0.81 9.19
N ALA A 37 -2.53 -1.97 8.67
CA ALA A 37 -3.25 -2.60 7.56
C ALA A 37 -4.68 -3.03 7.94
N LYS A 38 -4.89 -3.55 9.15
CA LYS A 38 -6.24 -3.87 9.67
C LYS A 38 -7.13 -2.62 9.73
N ASN A 39 -6.61 -1.50 10.22
CA ASN A 39 -7.34 -0.22 10.26
C ASN A 39 -7.74 0.27 8.86
N LEU A 40 -6.87 0.10 7.86
CA LEU A 40 -7.20 0.45 6.47
C LEU A 40 -8.29 -0.47 5.89
N ARG A 41 -8.26 -1.76 6.23
CA ARG A 41 -9.30 -2.73 5.84
C ARG A 41 -10.65 -2.39 6.47
N ALA A 42 -10.67 -2.01 7.75
CA ALA A 42 -11.88 -1.56 8.44
C ALA A 42 -12.50 -0.31 7.77
N LYS A 43 -11.67 0.59 7.21
CA LYS A 43 -12.12 1.75 6.42
C LYS A 43 -12.59 1.39 5.00
N GLY A 44 -12.65 0.11 4.65
CA GLY A 44 -13.07 -0.40 3.34
C GLY A 44 -11.99 -0.35 2.27
N TYR A 45 -10.72 -0.16 2.64
CA TYR A 45 -9.61 -0.22 1.68
C TYR A 45 -9.02 -1.63 1.60
N THR A 46 -8.58 -2.01 0.41
CA THR A 46 -7.68 -3.16 0.29
C THR A 46 -6.32 -2.77 0.85
N ALA A 47 -5.78 -3.51 1.81
CA ALA A 47 -4.45 -3.24 2.35
C ALA A 47 -3.64 -4.53 2.53
N ARG A 48 -2.35 -4.49 2.20
CA ARG A 48 -1.40 -5.61 2.32
C ARG A 48 -0.14 -5.16 3.05
N VAL A 49 0.44 -6.07 3.83
CA VAL A 49 1.74 -5.85 4.50
C VAL A 49 2.79 -6.66 3.77
N ILE A 50 3.87 -6.02 3.33
CA ILE A 50 4.99 -6.66 2.65
C ILE A 50 6.28 -6.12 3.26
N GLY A 51 7.11 -6.99 3.83
CA GLY A 51 8.40 -6.61 4.43
C GLY A 51 8.28 -5.54 5.53
N GLY A 52 7.20 -5.55 6.33
CA GLY A 52 6.96 -4.54 7.37
C GLY A 52 6.37 -3.22 6.85
N CYS A 53 6.13 -3.09 5.55
CA CYS A 53 5.49 -1.92 4.96
C CYS A 53 4.02 -2.19 4.60
N VAL A 54 3.17 -1.22 4.89
CA VAL A 54 1.74 -1.22 4.59
C VAL A 54 1.53 -0.61 3.22
N PHE A 55 0.81 -1.33 2.38
CA PHE A 55 0.40 -0.89 1.06
C PHE A 55 -1.13 -0.82 1.00
N LYS A 56 -1.67 0.31 0.58
CA LYS A 56 -3.10 0.60 0.41
C LYS A 56 -3.47 0.56 -1.06
N GLY A 57 -4.40 -0.31 -1.40
CA GLY A 57 -5.06 -0.37 -2.70
C GLY A 57 -6.29 0.52 -2.75
N ARG A 58 -7.08 0.34 -3.80
CA ARG A 58 -8.32 1.11 -3.98
C ARG A 58 -9.31 0.79 -2.86
N LYS A 59 -10.18 1.75 -2.57
CA LYS A 59 -11.35 1.51 -1.72
C LYS A 59 -12.17 0.44 -2.41
N SER A 60 -12.38 -0.69 -1.75
CA SER A 60 -13.37 -1.64 -2.23
C SER A 60 -14.68 -0.89 -2.14
N LYS A 61 -15.31 -0.58 -3.29
CA LYS A 61 -16.70 -0.14 -3.25
C LYS A 61 -17.41 -1.33 -2.63
N THR A 62 -17.72 -1.25 -1.35
CA THR A 62 -18.75 -2.08 -0.74
C THR A 62 -19.87 -2.05 -1.78
N LYS A 63 -20.16 -3.20 -2.40
CA LYS A 63 -21.30 -3.32 -3.29
C LYS A 63 -22.43 -2.64 -2.52
N LYS A 64 -23.00 -1.56 -3.09
CA LYS A 64 -24.27 -1.03 -2.61
C LYS A 64 -25.16 -2.27 -2.53
N ARG A 65 -25.45 -2.73 -1.31
CA ARG A 65 -26.55 -3.67 -1.11
C ARG A 65 -27.76 -2.85 -1.55
N LYS A 66 -28.34 -3.24 -2.69
CA LYS A 66 -29.66 -2.78 -3.09
C LYS A 66 -30.64 -3.13 -1.98
#